data_AF-A0A7R9DHK1-F1
#
_entry.id   AF-A0A7R9DHK1-F1
#
_cell.length_a   1.000
_cell.length_b   1.000
_cell.length_c   1.000
_cell.angle_alpha   90.00
_cell.angle_beta   90.00
_cell.angle_gamma   90.00
#
_symmetry.space_group_name_H-M   'P 1'
#
loop_
_entity.id
_entity.type
_entity.pdbx_description
1 polymer ?
#
loop_
_entity_poly.entity_id
_entity_poly.type
_entity_poly.pdbx_seq_one_letter_code
_entity_poly.pdbx_strand_id
1 'polypeptide(L)'
;MASKIRLGLDLNMGVKVIHASERDKLFVKQIMKMFSVDKAQVYEILKKKTKMLKREMEKPLVIGKAAKPRCFRNMDIRKPPVECRSNKKAWMTSQIMEEWLTAFNGRMKKQNWDVLLFLDNATFHLHIELFNVQFTWFPPNTTSLSQPMDQGTNQNVKVQYRK
;
A
#
# COMPACT_ATOMS: atom_id res chain seq x y z
N MET A 1 0.29 13.86 41.18
CA MET A 1 0.98 14.15 39.90
C MET A 1 0.29 13.36 38.80
N ALA A 2 -0.41 14.03 37.89
CA ALA A 2 -1.14 13.37 36.81
C ALA A 2 -0.16 12.77 35.80
N SER A 3 -0.24 11.46 35.59
CA SER A 3 0.49 10.75 34.54
C SER A 3 0.07 11.31 33.18
N LYS A 4 0.99 11.95 32.47
CA LYS A 4 0.86 12.26 31.04
C LYS A 4 0.77 10.95 30.28
N ILE A 5 -0.45 10.44 30.10
CA ILE A 5 -0.76 9.44 29.10
C ILE A 5 -0.46 10.12 27.76
N ARG A 6 0.67 9.78 27.14
CA ARG A 6 0.89 10.03 25.71
C ARG A 6 -0.15 9.19 24.97
N LEU A 7 -1.36 9.73 24.81
CA LEU A 7 -2.31 9.28 23.80
C LEU A 7 -1.62 9.55 22.45
N GLY A 8 -0.95 8.51 21.94
CA GLY A 8 -0.47 8.52 20.56
C GLY A 8 -1.67 8.77 19.67
N LEU A 9 -1.68 9.90 18.98
CA LEU A 9 -2.74 10.22 18.01
C LEU A 9 -2.78 9.11 16.98
N ASP A 10 -3.94 8.52 16.76
CA ASP A 10 -4.11 7.47 15.79
C ASP A 10 -3.84 7.99 14.35
N LEU A 11 -3.51 7.09 13.44
CA LEU A 11 -3.17 7.42 12.06
C LEU A 11 -4.31 8.19 11.35
N ASN A 12 -5.57 7.86 11.66
CA ASN A 12 -6.75 8.45 11.05
C ASN A 12 -6.90 9.93 11.48
N MET A 13 -6.69 10.22 12.77
CA MET A 13 -6.67 11.58 13.32
C MET A 13 -5.54 12.39 12.69
N GLY A 14 -4.34 11.82 12.56
CA GLY A 14 -3.22 12.48 11.91
C GLY A 14 -3.51 12.85 10.45
N VAL A 15 -4.10 11.94 9.68
CA VAL A 15 -4.52 12.19 8.28
C VAL A 15 -5.59 13.29 8.21
N LYS A 16 -6.58 13.29 9.10
CA LYS A 16 -7.61 14.34 9.17
C LYS A 16 -7.02 15.72 9.49
N VAL A 17 -6.08 15.80 10.44
CA VAL A 17 -5.36 17.03 10.76
C VAL A 17 -4.56 17.54 9.56
N ILE A 18 -3.88 16.64 8.83
CA ILE A 18 -3.15 17.01 7.61
C ILE A 18 -4.10 17.55 6.54
N HIS A 19 -5.25 16.91 6.32
CA HIS A 19 -6.25 17.41 5.37
C HIS A 19 -6.81 18.79 5.76
N ALA A 20 -7.17 18.97 7.03
CA ALA A 20 -7.66 20.24 7.55
C ALA A 20 -6.64 21.39 7.33
N SER A 21 -5.34 21.11 7.47
CA SER A 21 -4.28 22.09 7.25
C SER A 21 -3.96 22.32 5.77
N GLU A 22 -3.75 21.24 5.00
CA GLU A 22 -3.21 21.34 3.64
C GLU A 22 -4.29 21.57 2.58
N ARG A 23 -5.48 20.97 2.77
CA ARG A 23 -6.61 21.05 1.83
C ARG A 23 -7.57 22.16 2.21
N ASP A 24 -8.01 22.18 3.46
CA ASP A 24 -9.04 23.13 3.93
C ASP A 24 -8.43 24.45 4.43
N LYS A 25 -7.09 24.53 4.46
CA LYS A 25 -6.30 25.72 4.83
C LYS A 25 -6.66 26.31 6.20
N LEU A 26 -7.09 25.47 7.15
CA LEU A 26 -7.43 25.90 8.50
C LEU A 26 -6.19 26.31 9.30
N PHE A 27 -6.33 27.35 10.11
CA PHE A 27 -5.28 27.79 11.03
C PHE A 27 -5.14 26.80 12.20
N VAL A 28 -3.92 26.71 12.76
CA VAL A 28 -3.61 25.81 13.88
C VAL A 28 -4.59 25.95 15.04
N LYS A 29 -5.03 27.17 15.37
CA LYS A 29 -6.02 27.41 16.43
C LYS A 29 -7.39 26.77 16.14
N GLN A 30 -7.80 26.73 14.88
CA GLN A 30 -9.05 26.09 14.45
C GLN A 30 -8.91 24.56 14.50
N ILE A 31 -7.77 24.03 14.04
CA ILE A 31 -7.46 22.59 14.08
C ILE A 31 -7.41 22.08 15.52
N MET A 32 -6.75 22.80 16.42
CA MET A 32 -6.69 22.46 17.85
C MET A 32 -8.09 22.33 18.45
N LYS A 33 -8.98 23.28 18.15
CA LYS A 33 -10.37 23.26 18.61
C LYS A 33 -11.17 22.12 18.00
N MET A 34 -10.99 21.85 16.70
CA MET A 34 -11.76 20.85 15.96
C MET A 34 -11.41 19.41 16.36
N PHE A 35 -10.13 19.12 16.61
CA PHE A 35 -9.66 17.76 16.90
C PHE A 35 -9.30 17.54 18.38
N SER A 36 -9.51 18.54 19.25
CA SER A 36 -9.13 18.49 20.67
C SER A 36 -7.66 18.12 20.88
N VAL A 37 -6.78 18.68 20.06
CA VAL A 37 -5.32 18.45 20.09
C VAL A 37 -4.59 19.73 20.49
N ASP A 38 -3.43 19.57 21.12
CA ASP A 38 -2.57 20.70 21.45
C ASP A 38 -1.74 21.19 20.26
N LYS A 39 -1.14 22.36 20.41
CA LYS A 39 -0.33 23.01 19.37
C LYS A 39 0.86 22.14 18.95
N ALA A 40 1.53 21.48 19.91
CA ALA A 40 2.73 20.68 19.64
C ALA A 40 2.37 19.40 18.85
N GLN A 41 1.26 18.77 19.20
CA GLN A 41 0.69 17.63 18.48
C GLN A 41 0.40 17.97 17.01
N VAL A 42 -0.19 19.13 16.73
CA VAL A 42 -0.44 19.58 15.35
C VAL A 42 0.88 19.70 14.58
N TYR A 43 1.89 20.38 15.14
CA TYR A 43 3.17 20.54 14.45
C TYR A 43 3.92 19.22 14.23
N GLU A 44 3.87 18.29 15.19
CA GLU A 44 4.47 16.96 15.04
C GLU A 44 3.81 16.17 13.91
N ILE A 45 2.47 16.23 13.79
CA ILE A 45 1.73 15.62 12.68
C ILE A 45 2.15 16.27 11.35
N LEU A 46 2.14 17.60 11.27
CA LEU A 46 2.49 18.33 10.05
C LEU A 46 3.95 18.10 9.63
N LYS A 47 4.87 17.94 10.58
CA LYS A 47 6.26 17.56 10.31
C LYS A 47 6.38 16.16 9.71
N LYS A 48 5.50 15.24 10.11
CA LYS A 48 5.43 13.87 9.59
C LYS A 48 4.54 13.74 8.35
N LYS A 49 3.87 14.82 7.89
CA LYS A 49 2.87 14.78 6.81
C LYS A 49 3.39 14.11 5.54
N THR A 50 4.63 14.42 5.14
CA THR A 50 5.20 13.87 3.91
C THR A 50 5.36 12.36 4.02
N LYS A 51 5.77 11.84 5.17
CA LYS A 51 5.86 10.39 5.42
C LYS A 51 4.46 9.75 5.48
N MET A 52 3.49 10.41 6.12
CA MET A 52 2.11 9.90 6.26
C MET A 52 1.32 9.91 4.94
N LEU A 53 1.59 10.88 4.08
CA LEU A 53 0.96 11.02 2.76
C LEU A 53 1.81 10.42 1.63
N LYS A 54 3.02 9.93 1.91
CA LYS A 54 3.88 9.34 0.89
C LYS A 54 3.17 8.11 0.34
N ARG A 55 2.67 8.21 -0.88
CA ARG A 55 2.18 7.07 -1.64
C ARG A 55 3.40 6.34 -2.17
N GLU A 56 3.83 5.31 -1.45
CA GLU A 56 4.79 4.36 -1.98
C GLU A 56 4.03 3.28 -2.75
N MET A 57 4.42 3.07 -4.01
CA MET A 57 3.89 2.00 -4.83
C MET A 57 4.94 0.91 -4.94
N GLU A 58 4.55 -0.31 -4.57
CA GLU A 58 5.36 -1.49 -4.81
C GLU A 58 5.45 -1.74 -6.33
N LYS A 59 6.59 -2.28 -6.79
CA LYS A 59 6.77 -2.61 -8.19
C LYS A 59 5.71 -3.66 -8.61
N PRO A 60 4.90 -3.42 -9.66
CA PRO A 60 3.89 -4.38 -10.08
C PRO A 60 4.50 -5.70 -10.57
N LEU A 61 3.84 -6.81 -10.22
CA LEU A 61 4.11 -8.14 -10.74
C LEU A 61 3.12 -8.47 -11.86
N VAL A 62 3.63 -8.78 -13.05
CA VAL A 62 2.84 -9.16 -14.23
C VAL A 62 3.05 -10.64 -14.52
N ILE A 63 1.96 -11.40 -14.59
CA ILE A 63 2.00 -12.82 -14.91
C ILE A 63 1.44 -13.04 -16.32
N GLY A 64 2.24 -13.62 -17.21
CA GLY A 64 1.86 -13.88 -18.60
C GLY A 64 2.14 -15.33 -19.02
N LYS A 65 1.87 -15.64 -20.29
CA LYS A 65 2.29 -16.93 -20.88
C LYS A 65 3.75 -16.92 -21.32
N ALA A 66 4.23 -15.79 -21.81
CA ALA A 66 5.59 -15.63 -22.30
C ALA A 66 6.49 -15.11 -21.17
N ALA A 67 7.65 -15.74 -20.99
CA ALA A 67 8.69 -15.27 -20.06
C ALA A 67 9.20 -13.87 -20.45
N LYS A 68 9.29 -13.60 -21.76
CA LYS A 68 9.63 -12.28 -22.31
C LYS A 68 8.53 -11.80 -23.26
N PRO A 69 7.54 -11.05 -22.75
CA PRO A 69 6.50 -10.44 -23.58
C PRO A 69 7.10 -9.60 -24.73
N ARG A 70 6.47 -9.66 -25.91
CA ARG A 70 6.93 -8.92 -27.10
C ARG A 70 6.93 -7.40 -26.88
N CYS A 71 6.05 -6.88 -26.02
CA CYS A 71 6.01 -5.46 -25.67
C CYS A 71 7.28 -4.96 -24.95
N PHE A 72 8.12 -5.86 -24.42
CA PHE A 72 9.39 -5.50 -23.76
C PHE A 72 10.62 -5.74 -24.65
N ARG A 73 10.45 -6.02 -25.95
CA ARG A 73 11.57 -6.35 -26.85
C ARG A 73 12.64 -5.25 -26.91
N ASN A 74 12.24 -3.99 -26.83
CA ASN A 74 13.11 -2.81 -26.95
C ASN A 74 13.23 -2.01 -25.64
N MET A 75 12.84 -2.59 -24.50
CA MET A 75 12.93 -1.94 -23.20
C MET A 75 14.26 -2.26 -22.53
N ASP A 76 14.84 -1.28 -21.81
CA ASP A 76 16.01 -1.54 -20.96
C ASP A 76 15.63 -2.49 -19.81
N ILE A 77 16.13 -3.73 -19.92
CA ILE A 77 15.82 -4.83 -19.01
C ILE A 77 16.66 -4.75 -17.72
N ARG A 78 17.60 -3.81 -17.61
CA ARG A 78 18.44 -3.66 -16.41
C ARG A 78 17.64 -3.10 -15.23
N LYS A 79 16.59 -2.32 -15.49
CA LYS A 79 15.69 -1.76 -14.48
C LYS A 79 14.25 -1.75 -15.00
N PRO A 80 13.62 -2.92 -15.20
CA PRO A 80 12.27 -2.96 -15.76
C PRO A 80 11.29 -2.31 -14.76
N PRO A 81 10.28 -1.57 -15.27
CA PRO A 81 9.28 -0.90 -14.43
C PRO A 81 8.33 -1.89 -13.74
N VAL A 82 8.29 -3.15 -14.21
CA VAL A 82 7.48 -4.24 -13.68
C VAL A 82 8.34 -5.49 -13.52
N GLU A 83 7.98 -6.35 -12.57
CA GLU A 83 8.49 -7.72 -12.51
C GLU A 83 7.60 -8.62 -13.37
N CYS A 84 8.17 -9.57 -14.10
CA CYS A 84 7.41 -10.47 -14.96
C CYS A 84 7.64 -11.92 -14.57
N ARG A 85 6.56 -12.70 -14.51
CA ARG A 85 6.58 -14.15 -14.35
C ARG A 85 5.77 -14.80 -15.45
N SER A 86 6.09 -16.04 -15.77
CA SER A 86 5.37 -16.77 -16.81
C SER A 86 4.97 -18.15 -16.37
N ASN A 87 3.73 -18.53 -16.68
CA ASN A 87 3.25 -19.89 -16.59
C ASN A 87 2.22 -20.16 -17.70
N LYS A 88 1.87 -21.44 -17.93
CA LYS A 88 0.97 -21.85 -19.03
C LYS A 88 -0.42 -21.19 -18.97
N LYS A 89 -0.91 -20.89 -17.77
CA LYS A 89 -2.27 -20.38 -17.52
C LYS A 89 -2.33 -18.85 -17.41
N ALA A 90 -1.19 -18.17 -17.26
CA ALA A 90 -1.08 -16.72 -17.06
C ALA A 90 -1.91 -16.20 -15.87
N TRP A 91 -1.92 -16.94 -14.77
CA TRP A 91 -2.63 -16.59 -13.53
C TRP A 91 -1.71 -16.75 -12.30
N MET A 92 -2.13 -16.20 -11.16
CA MET A 92 -1.40 -16.36 -9.89
C MET A 92 -1.35 -17.85 -9.48
N THR A 93 -0.23 -18.29 -8.92
CA THR A 93 -0.08 -19.63 -8.32
C THR A 93 0.47 -19.48 -6.91
N SER A 94 0.25 -20.46 -6.03
CA SER A 94 0.85 -20.48 -4.68
C SER A 94 2.35 -20.22 -4.73
N GLN A 95 3.07 -20.92 -5.61
CA GLN A 95 4.51 -20.75 -5.77
C GLN A 95 4.91 -19.30 -6.09
N ILE A 96 4.24 -18.66 -7.07
CA ILE A 96 4.55 -17.28 -7.45
C ILE A 96 4.24 -16.32 -6.30
N MET A 97 3.14 -16.55 -5.59
CA MET A 97 2.75 -15.73 -4.45
C MET A 97 3.74 -15.85 -3.29
N GLU A 98 4.19 -17.06 -2.99
CA GLU A 98 5.17 -17.33 -1.92
C GLU A 98 6.54 -16.70 -2.21
N GLU A 99 7.03 -16.85 -3.44
CA GLU A 99 8.27 -16.19 -3.89
C GLU A 99 8.17 -14.67 -3.74
N TRP A 100 7.06 -14.09 -4.19
CA TRP A 100 6.83 -12.65 -4.10
C TRP A 100 6.72 -12.16 -2.65
N LEU A 101 5.94 -12.84 -1.81
CA LEU A 101 5.75 -12.50 -0.40
C LEU A 101 7.06 -12.59 0.39
N THR A 102 7.86 -13.62 0.14
CA THR A 102 9.18 -13.78 0.78
C THR A 102 10.09 -12.60 0.46
N ALA A 103 10.16 -12.22 -0.82
CA ALA A 103 10.94 -11.07 -1.26
C ALA A 103 10.40 -9.74 -0.69
N PHE A 104 9.08 -9.58 -0.66
CA PHE A 104 8.40 -8.39 -0.12
C PHE A 104 8.66 -8.24 1.38
N ASN A 105 8.49 -9.31 2.15
CA ASN A 105 8.78 -9.34 3.59
C ASN A 105 10.25 -9.00 3.89
N GLY A 106 11.19 -9.49 3.07
CA GLY A 106 12.60 -9.08 3.15
C GLY A 106 12.83 -7.59 2.87
N ARG A 107 12.08 -6.96 1.95
CA ARG A 107 12.14 -5.51 1.71
C ARG A 107 11.57 -4.72 2.88
N MET A 108 10.42 -5.13 3.41
CA MET A 108 9.79 -4.50 4.57
C MET A 108 10.72 -4.55 5.80
N LYS A 109 11.42 -5.68 6.01
CA LYS A 109 12.49 -5.80 7.03
C LYS A 109 13.56 -4.72 6.88
N LYS A 110 14.11 -4.60 5.67
CA LYS A 110 15.20 -3.65 5.38
C LYS A 110 14.75 -2.20 5.56
N GLN A 111 13.47 -1.92 5.32
CA GLN A 111 12.87 -0.61 5.53
C GLN A 111 12.40 -0.39 6.98
N ASN A 112 12.49 -1.41 7.83
CA ASN A 112 11.99 -1.43 9.20
C ASN A 112 10.49 -1.09 9.28
N TRP A 113 9.69 -1.70 8.40
CA TRP A 113 8.25 -1.51 8.28
C TRP A 113 7.49 -2.77 8.63
N ASP A 114 6.44 -2.62 9.42
CA ASP A 114 5.41 -3.63 9.62
C ASP A 114 4.18 -3.25 8.80
N VAL A 115 3.72 -4.17 7.95
CA VAL A 115 2.65 -3.90 7.00
C VAL A 115 1.54 -4.94 7.08
N LEU A 116 0.30 -4.48 6.86
CA LEU A 116 -0.87 -5.32 6.66
C LEU A 116 -1.22 -5.33 5.18
N LEU A 117 -1.17 -6.51 4.56
CA LEU A 117 -1.49 -6.74 3.17
C LEU A 117 -2.93 -7.26 3.03
N PHE A 118 -3.73 -6.58 2.21
CA PHE A 118 -5.09 -7.03 1.91
C PHE A 118 -5.11 -7.86 0.64
N LEU A 119 -5.67 -9.07 0.71
CA LEU A 119 -5.76 -10.02 -0.40
C LEU A 119 -7.21 -10.24 -0.84
N ASP A 120 -7.42 -10.43 -2.14
CA ASP A 120 -8.70 -10.87 -2.70
C ASP A 120 -8.93 -12.35 -2.37
N ASN A 121 -10.17 -12.85 -2.45
CA ASN A 121 -10.49 -14.23 -2.04
C ASN A 121 -10.04 -15.29 -3.07
N ALA A 122 -8.75 -15.28 -3.42
CA ALA A 122 -8.13 -16.19 -4.37
C ALA A 122 -7.69 -17.49 -3.68
N THR A 123 -7.89 -18.61 -4.38
CA THR A 123 -7.57 -19.96 -3.90
C THR A 123 -6.09 -20.28 -4.07
N PHE A 124 -5.25 -19.72 -3.21
CA PHE A 124 -3.87 -20.19 -3.04
C PHE A 124 -3.60 -20.51 -1.57
N HIS A 125 -3.02 -21.67 -1.33
CA HIS A 125 -2.52 -22.05 0.00
C HIS A 125 -1.09 -21.53 0.14
N LEU A 126 -0.82 -20.79 1.22
CA LEU A 126 0.49 -20.26 1.56
C LEU A 126 1.09 -21.11 2.69
N HIS A 127 2.29 -21.64 2.49
CA HIS A 127 3.04 -22.40 3.50
C HIS A 127 4.32 -21.65 3.87
N ILE A 128 4.20 -20.36 4.21
CA ILE A 128 5.34 -19.50 4.54
C ILE A 128 5.10 -18.75 5.85
N GLU A 129 6.19 -18.55 6.60
CA GLU A 129 6.20 -17.70 7.78
C GLU A 129 6.77 -16.32 7.43
N LEU A 130 6.01 -15.27 7.76
CA LEU A 130 6.37 -13.87 7.53
C LEU A 130 6.46 -13.14 8.87
N PHE A 131 7.39 -12.18 8.98
CA PHE A 131 7.68 -11.51 10.25
C PHE A 131 7.36 -10.01 10.24
N ASN A 132 7.41 -9.34 9.08
CA ASN A 132 7.09 -7.91 8.92
C ASN A 132 5.84 -7.70 8.05
N VAL A 133 5.26 -8.77 7.50
CA VAL A 133 4.07 -8.74 6.66
C VAL A 133 3.02 -9.62 7.29
N GLN A 134 1.92 -9.02 7.72
CA GLN A 134 0.69 -9.72 8.02
C GLN A 134 -0.25 -9.58 6.82
N PHE A 135 -1.10 -10.56 6.58
CA PHE A 135 -2.12 -10.45 5.54
C PHE A 135 -3.52 -10.73 6.09
N THR A 136 -4.50 -10.09 5.48
CA THR A 136 -5.92 -10.30 5.75
C THR A 136 -6.67 -10.40 4.43
N TRP A 137 -7.73 -11.21 4.42
CA TRP A 137 -8.57 -11.36 3.24
C TRP A 137 -9.69 -10.33 3.27
N PHE A 138 -10.09 -9.85 2.09
CA PHE A 138 -11.34 -9.13 1.96
C PHE A 138 -12.53 -10.06 2.21
N PRO A 139 -13.65 -9.54 2.76
CA PRO A 139 -14.86 -10.33 2.89
C PRO A 139 -15.35 -10.84 1.52
N PRO A 140 -15.85 -12.08 1.44
CA PRO A 140 -16.37 -12.63 0.20
C PRO A 140 -17.50 -11.74 -0.35
N ASN A 141 -17.62 -11.67 -1.67
CA ASN A 141 -18.65 -10.90 -2.39
C ASN A 141 -18.67 -9.38 -2.11
N THR A 142 -17.61 -8.81 -1.52
CA THR A 142 -17.49 -7.35 -1.32
C THR A 142 -16.49 -6.68 -2.24
N THR A 143 -15.93 -7.42 -3.20
CA THR A 143 -14.84 -6.99 -4.09
C THR A 143 -15.08 -5.61 -4.71
N SER A 144 -16.24 -5.35 -5.32
CA SER A 144 -16.54 -4.05 -5.93
C SER A 144 -16.67 -2.89 -4.94
N LEU A 145 -16.96 -3.18 -3.67
CA LEU A 145 -17.24 -2.19 -2.62
C LEU A 145 -16.03 -1.87 -1.74
N SER A 146 -15.17 -2.87 -1.49
CA SER A 146 -14.09 -2.75 -0.51
C SER A 146 -12.71 -2.85 -1.15
N GLN A 147 -12.57 -3.52 -2.30
CA GLN A 147 -11.28 -3.78 -2.93
C GLN A 147 -10.84 -2.59 -3.78
N PRO A 148 -9.77 -1.87 -3.40
CA PRO A 148 -9.33 -0.68 -4.13
C PRO A 148 -8.90 -0.98 -5.58
N MET A 149 -8.53 -2.24 -5.85
CA MET A 149 -8.16 -2.69 -7.19
C MET A 149 -9.33 -2.59 -8.17
N ASP A 150 -10.54 -2.93 -7.71
CA ASP A 150 -11.76 -2.93 -8.52
C ASP A 150 -12.48 -1.58 -8.52
N GLN A 151 -12.14 -0.69 -7.58
CA GLN A 151 -12.62 0.70 -7.54
C GLN A 151 -11.86 1.66 -8.48
N GLY A 152 -11.29 1.13 -9.54
CA GLY A 152 -10.70 1.94 -10.61
C GLY A 152 -9.19 1.90 -10.72
N THR A 153 -8.46 1.26 -9.80
CA THR A 153 -7.01 1.05 -9.98
C THR A 153 -6.74 0.23 -11.24
N ASN A 154 -7.44 -0.90 -11.40
CA ASN A 154 -7.36 -1.75 -12.59
C ASN A 154 -7.72 -0.99 -13.88
N GLN A 155 -8.76 -0.17 -13.83
CA GLN A 155 -9.19 0.64 -14.97
C GLN A 155 -8.14 1.69 -15.33
N ASN A 156 -7.63 2.43 -14.34
CA ASN A 156 -6.61 3.46 -14.54
C ASN A 156 -5.33 2.88 -15.13
N VAL A 157 -4.85 1.74 -14.63
CA VAL A 157 -3.67 1.05 -15.18
C VAL A 157 -3.91 0.67 -16.65
N LYS A 158 -5.09 0.10 -16.98
CA LYS A 158 -5.44 -0.27 -18.36
C LYS A 158 -5.49 0.95 -19.29
N VAL A 159 -6.08 2.06 -18.85
CA VAL A 159 -6.17 3.30 -19.64
C VAL A 159 -4.78 3.89 -19.92
N GLN A 160 -3.89 3.90 -18.92
CA GLN A 160 -2.54 4.42 -19.10
C GLN A 160 -1.67 3.50 -19.98
N TYR A 161 -1.92 2.19 -19.96
CA TYR A 161 -1.15 1.21 -20.75
C TYR A 161 -1.62 1.05 -22.20
N ARG A 162 -2.90 1.32 -22.51
CA ARG A 162 -3.48 1.16 -23.86
C ARG A 162 -3.27 2.36 -24.80
N LYS A 163 -2.31 3.23 -24.50
CA LYS A 163 -1.93 4.33 -25.40
C LYS A 163 -1.08 3.82 -26.56
#